data_AF-A0A2X2JEK4-F1
#
_entry.id   AF-A0A2X2JEK4-F1
#
_cell.length_a   1.000
_cell.length_b   1.000
_cell.length_c   1.000
_cell.angle_alpha   90.00
_cell.angle_beta   90.00
_cell.angle_gamma   90.00
#
_symmetry.space_group_name_H-M   'P 1'
#
loop_
_entity.id
_entity.type
_entity.pdbx_description
1 polymer ?
#
loop_
_entity_poly.entity_id
_entity_poly.type
_entity_poly.pdbx_seq_one_letter_code
_entity_poly.pdbx_strand_id
1 'polypeptide(L)'
;MGGYWEAFTEDWQPIADMRLSEKDENEAKTMNTHLHILEPYTNLLRVWIDADLVKAHTDLISLFLERIYSKATGHLQLFFDAKWQVKGQMQSFGHDIEAAWLLLEAVKVLGDPDLEEKVKTVIPHIAHAALEGILPDGSLAYERNNAHWDRERHWWVQAEAVLGFSYLGKLLNDKLYQEKAEGIWAYIRSNLIDSEEGEWYWSRLENGEVNRAEDKAGFWKCPYHNGRMCLEMIENFGIK
;
A
#
# COMPACT_ATOMS: atom_id res chain seq x y z
N MET A 1 -10.85 -8.96 -18.43
CA MET A 1 -10.64 -8.92 -16.97
C MET A 1 -11.42 -7.74 -16.43
N GLY A 2 -12.52 -8.04 -15.75
CA GLY A 2 -13.39 -7.07 -15.09
C GLY A 2 -12.97 -6.93 -13.64
N GLY A 3 -12.55 -5.73 -13.27
CA GLY A 3 -12.34 -5.34 -11.87
C GLY A 3 -13.51 -4.50 -11.37
N TYR A 4 -13.29 -3.80 -10.27
CA TYR A 4 -14.28 -3.02 -9.57
C TYR A 4 -14.26 -1.56 -10.05
N TRP A 5 -15.43 -0.95 -10.10
CA TRP A 5 -15.54 0.49 -10.31
C TRP A 5 -15.27 1.22 -9.00
N GLU A 6 -14.75 2.44 -9.10
CA GLU A 6 -14.29 3.21 -7.95
C GLU A 6 -15.40 3.56 -6.95
N ALA A 7 -16.52 4.06 -7.44
CA ALA A 7 -17.63 4.46 -6.57
C ALA A 7 -18.99 4.29 -7.24
N PHE A 8 -20.00 4.10 -6.40
CA PHE A 8 -21.40 4.07 -6.76
C PHE A 8 -22.20 4.91 -5.76
N THR A 9 -23.41 5.28 -6.15
CA THR A 9 -24.43 5.74 -5.19
C THR A 9 -24.86 4.58 -4.28
N GLU A 10 -25.56 4.90 -3.18
CA GLU A 10 -26.09 3.91 -2.23
C GLU A 10 -26.98 2.84 -2.91
N ASP A 11 -27.69 3.21 -3.98
CA ASP A 11 -28.54 2.33 -4.79
C ASP A 11 -27.82 1.71 -6.00
N TRP A 12 -26.48 1.64 -5.93
CA TRP A 12 -25.59 1.01 -6.91
C TRP A 12 -25.69 1.59 -8.33
N GLN A 13 -26.05 2.87 -8.45
CA GLN A 13 -26.04 3.57 -9.73
C GLN A 13 -24.67 4.21 -10.00
N PRO A 14 -24.27 4.34 -11.28
CA PRO A 14 -23.06 5.06 -11.64
C PRO A 14 -23.12 6.51 -11.13
N ILE A 15 -22.04 6.98 -10.53
CA ILE A 15 -21.85 8.38 -10.14
C ILE A 15 -20.83 9.05 -11.07
N ALA A 16 -21.06 10.31 -11.40
CA ALA A 16 -20.21 11.05 -12.35
C ALA A 16 -18.88 11.51 -11.75
N ASP A 17 -18.85 11.74 -10.43
CA ASP A 17 -17.64 12.06 -9.67
C ASP A 17 -17.41 10.94 -8.65
N MET A 18 -16.40 10.12 -8.91
CA MET A 18 -16.06 8.95 -8.10
C MET A 18 -14.95 9.24 -7.08
N ARG A 19 -14.45 10.48 -7.01
CA ARG A 19 -13.37 10.85 -6.11
C ARG A 19 -13.83 10.77 -4.66
N LEU A 20 -13.00 10.17 -3.80
CA LEU A 20 -13.25 10.08 -2.37
C LEU A 20 -12.59 11.25 -1.61
N SER A 21 -11.54 11.83 -2.19
CA SER A 21 -10.85 13.02 -1.70
C SER A 21 -10.48 13.98 -2.85
N GLU A 22 -10.08 15.21 -2.51
CA GLU A 22 -9.58 16.18 -3.51
C GLU A 22 -8.27 15.73 -4.19
N LYS A 23 -7.57 14.74 -3.61
CA LYS A 23 -6.32 14.19 -4.14
C LYS A 23 -6.53 13.10 -5.20
N ASP A 24 -7.76 12.55 -5.29
CA ASP A 24 -8.05 11.44 -6.20
C ASP A 24 -8.34 11.94 -7.61
N GLU A 25 -7.93 11.16 -8.61
CA GLU A 25 -8.35 11.36 -9.99
C GLU A 25 -9.73 10.72 -10.21
N ASN A 26 -10.62 11.39 -10.93
CA ASN A 26 -11.97 10.89 -11.22
C ASN A 26 -11.94 9.83 -12.34
N GLU A 27 -11.34 8.68 -12.02
CA GLU A 27 -11.11 7.59 -12.96
C GLU A 27 -11.94 6.35 -12.62
N ALA A 28 -12.26 5.57 -13.65
CA ALA A 28 -13.21 4.46 -13.53
C ALA A 28 -12.76 3.36 -12.58
N LYS A 29 -11.45 3.12 -12.50
CA LYS A 29 -10.83 2.08 -11.68
C LYS A 29 -9.53 2.60 -11.08
N THR A 30 -9.29 2.28 -9.82
CA THR A 30 -8.03 2.60 -9.15
C THR A 30 -7.35 1.35 -8.61
N MET A 31 -6.03 1.39 -8.50
CA MET A 31 -5.29 0.37 -7.78
C MET A 31 -5.74 0.29 -6.31
N ASN A 32 -6.02 1.44 -5.69
CA ASN A 32 -6.43 1.57 -4.30
C ASN A 32 -7.69 0.75 -3.97
N THR A 33 -8.77 0.93 -4.75
CA THR A 33 -10.00 0.14 -4.59
C THR A 33 -9.74 -1.35 -4.74
N HIS A 34 -8.89 -1.76 -5.69
CA HIS A 34 -8.60 -3.18 -5.88
C HIS A 34 -7.75 -3.75 -4.74
N LEU A 35 -6.84 -2.96 -4.18
CA LEU A 35 -6.01 -3.34 -3.03
C LEU A 35 -6.89 -3.57 -1.80
N HIS A 36 -7.78 -2.63 -1.50
CA HIS A 36 -8.67 -2.71 -0.34
C HIS A 36 -9.93 -3.54 -0.55
N ILE A 37 -10.10 -4.18 -1.71
CA ILE A 37 -11.01 -5.34 -1.87
C ILE A 37 -10.24 -6.65 -1.70
N LEU A 38 -9.01 -6.73 -2.24
CA LEU A 38 -8.14 -7.90 -2.07
C LEU A 38 -7.89 -8.20 -0.60
N GLU A 39 -7.62 -7.16 0.20
CA GLU A 39 -7.36 -7.27 1.63
C GLU A 39 -8.51 -7.92 2.43
N PRO A 40 -9.76 -7.38 2.45
CA PRO A 40 -10.85 -8.01 3.18
C PRO A 40 -11.24 -9.36 2.59
N TYR A 41 -11.11 -9.60 1.29
CA TYR A 41 -11.32 -10.92 0.70
C TYR A 41 -10.29 -11.93 1.20
N THR A 42 -9.04 -11.52 1.34
CA THR A 42 -7.98 -12.33 1.96
C THR A 42 -8.37 -12.71 3.39
N ASN A 43 -8.81 -11.74 4.19
CA ASN A 43 -9.21 -12.02 5.56
C ASN A 43 -10.46 -12.91 5.64
N LEU A 44 -11.45 -12.70 4.75
CA LEU A 44 -12.66 -13.50 4.68
C LEU A 44 -12.35 -14.97 4.32
N LEU A 45 -11.44 -15.21 3.38
CA LEU A 45 -11.01 -16.56 2.99
C LEU A 45 -10.44 -17.37 4.15
N ARG A 46 -9.81 -16.71 5.15
CA ARG A 46 -9.26 -17.39 6.33
C ARG A 46 -10.33 -18.11 7.15
N VAL A 47 -11.57 -17.63 7.11
CA VAL A 47 -12.69 -18.15 7.93
C VAL A 47 -13.83 -18.72 7.10
N TRP A 48 -13.90 -18.39 5.81
CA TRP A 48 -14.95 -18.84 4.90
C TRP A 48 -14.38 -19.13 3.50
N ILE A 49 -14.13 -20.40 3.23
CA ILE A 49 -13.66 -20.86 1.92
C ILE A 49 -14.87 -21.12 1.04
N ASP A 50 -15.17 -20.16 0.17
CA ASP A 50 -16.25 -20.22 -0.82
C ASP A 50 -15.69 -20.17 -2.24
N ALA A 51 -16.31 -20.89 -3.18
CA ALA A 51 -15.79 -21.02 -4.54
C ALA A 51 -15.82 -19.70 -5.32
N ASP A 52 -16.84 -18.86 -5.13
CA ASP A 52 -16.93 -17.57 -5.80
C ASP A 52 -15.93 -16.58 -5.19
N LEU A 53 -15.73 -16.62 -3.87
CA LEU A 53 -14.72 -15.82 -3.18
C LEU A 53 -13.30 -16.20 -3.62
N VAL A 54 -12.97 -17.50 -3.67
CA VAL A 54 -11.68 -18.00 -4.17
C VAL A 54 -11.44 -17.50 -5.58
N LYS A 55 -12.44 -17.62 -6.46
CA LYS A 55 -12.33 -17.12 -7.83
C LYS A 55 -12.10 -15.61 -7.89
N ALA A 56 -12.87 -14.82 -7.14
CA ALA A 56 -12.75 -13.36 -7.14
C ALA A 56 -11.39 -12.89 -6.60
N HIS A 57 -10.86 -13.59 -5.59
CA HIS A 57 -9.56 -13.34 -5.00
C HIS A 57 -8.42 -13.68 -5.98
N THR A 58 -8.47 -14.85 -6.64
CA THR A 58 -7.54 -15.22 -7.72
C THR A 58 -7.55 -14.21 -8.87
N ASP A 59 -8.74 -13.77 -9.28
CA ASP A 59 -8.92 -12.78 -10.35
C ASP A 59 -8.29 -11.42 -9.96
N LEU A 60 -8.42 -11.01 -8.70
CA LEU A 60 -7.79 -9.79 -8.16
C LEU A 60 -6.26 -9.86 -8.15
N ILE A 61 -5.68 -10.94 -7.63
CA ILE A 61 -4.21 -11.13 -7.65
C ILE A 61 -3.71 -11.08 -9.10
N SER A 62 -4.36 -11.82 -10.01
CA SER A 62 -3.97 -11.87 -11.42
C SER A 62 -4.05 -10.48 -12.07
N LEU A 63 -5.06 -9.70 -11.72
CA LEU A 63 -5.21 -8.32 -12.18
C LEU A 63 -4.07 -7.41 -11.71
N PHE A 64 -3.61 -7.56 -10.46
CA PHE A 64 -2.42 -6.85 -9.97
C PHE A 64 -1.20 -7.17 -10.82
N LEU A 65 -0.95 -8.45 -11.10
CA LEU A 65 0.24 -8.90 -11.84
C LEU A 65 0.20 -8.53 -13.33
N GLU A 66 -0.99 -8.48 -13.94
CA GLU A 66 -1.15 -8.34 -15.39
C GLU A 66 -1.50 -6.94 -15.86
N ARG A 67 -2.16 -6.12 -15.03
CA ARG A 67 -2.67 -4.79 -15.43
C ARG A 67 -2.13 -3.66 -14.58
N ILE A 68 -2.04 -3.86 -13.27
CA ILE A 68 -1.66 -2.81 -12.34
C ILE A 68 -0.13 -2.68 -12.28
N TYR A 69 0.58 -3.80 -12.22
CA TYR A 69 2.03 -3.83 -12.23
C TYR A 69 2.61 -3.39 -13.59
N SER A 70 3.49 -2.38 -13.56
CA SER A 70 4.23 -1.93 -14.73
C SER A 70 5.61 -2.60 -14.79
N LYS A 71 5.77 -3.55 -15.72
CA LYS A 71 7.09 -4.15 -16.00
C LYS A 71 8.15 -3.14 -16.45
N ALA A 72 7.73 -2.01 -17.01
CA ALA A 72 8.64 -0.98 -17.50
C ALA A 72 9.30 -0.19 -16.35
N THR A 73 8.58 -0.04 -15.23
CA THR A 73 8.99 0.85 -14.14
C THR A 73 9.10 0.16 -12.79
N GLY A 74 8.63 -1.08 -12.65
CA GLY A 74 8.55 -1.78 -11.35
C GLY A 74 7.38 -1.31 -10.47
N HIS A 75 6.98 -0.04 -10.57
CA HIS A 75 5.85 0.55 -9.84
C HIS A 75 4.46 0.00 -10.23
N LEU A 76 3.49 0.21 -9.34
CA LEU A 76 2.07 0.02 -9.61
C LEU A 76 1.45 1.26 -10.27
N GLN A 77 0.68 1.05 -11.33
CA GLN A 77 -0.10 2.10 -11.97
C GLN A 77 -1.35 2.38 -11.13
N LEU A 78 -1.60 3.66 -10.82
CA LEU A 78 -2.61 4.02 -9.80
C LEU A 78 -4.03 4.15 -10.36
N PHE A 79 -4.17 4.74 -11.55
CA PHE A 79 -5.47 5.10 -12.11
C PHE A 79 -5.67 4.54 -13.52
N PHE A 80 -6.90 4.10 -13.82
CA PHE A 80 -7.24 3.49 -15.10
C PHE A 80 -8.63 3.89 -15.59
N ASP A 81 -8.77 3.95 -16.91
CA ASP A 81 -10.07 4.07 -17.53
C ASP A 81 -10.88 2.75 -17.45
N ALA A 82 -12.10 2.78 -17.98
CA ALA A 82 -12.99 1.62 -17.98
C ALA A 82 -12.41 0.39 -18.72
N LYS A 83 -11.40 0.57 -19.57
CA LYS A 83 -10.75 -0.45 -20.40
C LYS A 83 -9.33 -0.79 -19.92
N TRP A 84 -8.97 -0.43 -18.68
CA TRP A 84 -7.63 -0.67 -18.12
C TRP A 84 -6.50 0.05 -18.85
N GLN A 85 -6.79 1.18 -19.51
CA GLN A 85 -5.74 2.07 -19.98
C GLN A 85 -5.26 2.94 -18.83
N VAL A 86 -3.95 2.99 -18.62
CA VAL A 86 -3.30 3.78 -17.58
C VAL A 86 -3.60 5.27 -17.75
N LYS A 87 -3.88 5.94 -16.64
CA LYS A 87 -4.16 7.37 -16.56
C LYS A 87 -3.16 8.01 -15.59
N GLY A 88 -2.35 8.93 -16.11
CA GLY A 88 -1.29 9.58 -15.35
C GLY A 88 0.03 8.79 -15.30
N GLN A 89 0.98 9.33 -14.55
CA GLN A 89 2.31 8.75 -14.31
C GLN A 89 2.72 8.87 -12.84
N MET A 90 1.72 9.03 -11.96
CA MET A 90 1.93 9.13 -10.53
C MET A 90 2.40 7.79 -9.97
N GLN A 91 3.35 7.85 -9.05
CA GLN A 91 3.94 6.72 -8.35
C GLN A 91 3.79 6.97 -6.86
N SER A 92 3.11 6.05 -6.16
CA SER A 92 2.91 6.13 -4.72
C SER A 92 3.76 5.07 -4.04
N PHE A 93 4.83 5.51 -3.36
CA PHE A 93 5.80 4.60 -2.77
C PHE A 93 5.19 3.78 -1.62
N GLY A 94 4.27 4.39 -0.86
CA GLY A 94 3.50 3.72 0.19
C GLY A 94 2.64 2.59 -0.34
N HIS A 95 1.84 2.85 -1.39
CA HIS A 95 0.99 1.80 -1.95
C HIS A 95 1.79 0.70 -2.64
N ASP A 96 2.93 1.02 -3.28
CA ASP A 96 3.81 -0.01 -3.84
C ASP A 96 4.27 -0.99 -2.76
N ILE A 97 4.80 -0.48 -1.64
CA ILE A 97 5.32 -1.34 -0.58
C ILE A 97 4.21 -2.03 0.22
N GLU A 98 3.04 -1.39 0.38
CA GLU A 98 1.85 -2.00 0.99
C GLU A 98 1.34 -3.19 0.16
N ALA A 99 1.09 -2.95 -1.13
CA ALA A 99 0.64 -4.00 -2.05
C ALA A 99 1.66 -5.13 -2.16
N ALA A 100 2.96 -4.83 -2.05
CA ALA A 100 4.00 -5.84 -2.09
C ALA A 100 3.81 -6.93 -1.02
N TRP A 101 3.52 -6.55 0.22
CA TRP A 101 3.33 -7.51 1.31
C TRP A 101 1.91 -8.08 1.36
N LEU A 102 0.88 -7.29 1.04
CA LEU A 102 -0.50 -7.78 0.96
C LEU A 102 -0.70 -8.85 -0.13
N LEU A 103 -0.02 -8.72 -1.29
CA LEU A 103 -0.08 -9.75 -2.34
C LEU A 103 0.58 -11.06 -1.91
N LEU A 104 1.68 -11.00 -1.14
CA LEU A 104 2.32 -12.18 -0.56
C LEU A 104 1.39 -12.88 0.45
N GLU A 105 0.72 -12.09 1.31
CA GLU A 105 -0.24 -12.63 2.26
C GLU A 105 -1.44 -13.25 1.54
N ALA A 106 -2.01 -12.52 0.58
CA ALA A 106 -3.15 -12.95 -0.21
C ALA A 106 -2.91 -14.31 -0.84
N VAL A 107 -1.81 -14.46 -1.58
CA VAL A 107 -1.53 -15.73 -2.28
C VAL A 107 -1.23 -16.88 -1.33
N LYS A 108 -0.63 -16.59 -0.18
CA LYS A 108 -0.39 -17.57 0.89
C LYS A 108 -1.70 -18.07 1.50
N VAL A 109 -2.68 -17.18 1.72
CA VAL A 109 -4.01 -17.56 2.22
C VAL A 109 -4.80 -18.34 1.18
N LEU A 110 -4.71 -17.94 -0.09
CA LEU A 110 -5.35 -18.64 -1.21
C LEU A 110 -4.83 -20.07 -1.35
N GLY A 111 -3.53 -20.30 -1.11
CA GLY A 111 -2.91 -21.61 -1.14
C GLY A 111 -2.73 -22.19 -2.55
N ASP A 112 -2.69 -21.34 -3.58
CA ASP A 112 -2.40 -21.70 -4.98
C ASP A 112 -0.89 -21.60 -5.25
N PRO A 113 -0.17 -22.73 -5.43
CA PRO A 113 1.29 -22.72 -5.60
C PRO A 113 1.76 -22.03 -6.89
N ASP A 114 1.01 -22.17 -7.98
CA ASP A 114 1.38 -21.60 -9.28
C ASP A 114 1.24 -20.07 -9.25
N LEU A 115 0.19 -19.57 -8.59
CA LEU A 115 0.01 -18.15 -8.39
C LEU A 115 1.03 -17.59 -7.39
N GLU A 116 1.36 -18.34 -6.33
CA GLU A 116 2.36 -17.95 -5.34
C GLU A 116 3.74 -17.73 -5.99
N GLU A 117 4.15 -18.62 -6.89
CA GLU A 117 5.41 -18.46 -7.64
C GLU A 117 5.41 -17.20 -8.52
N LYS A 118 4.29 -16.92 -9.21
CA LYS A 118 4.15 -15.71 -10.04
C LYS A 118 4.23 -14.45 -9.19
N VAL A 119 3.53 -14.41 -8.06
CA VAL A 119 3.59 -13.30 -7.10
C VAL A 119 5.04 -13.11 -6.64
N LYS A 120 5.69 -14.16 -6.12
CA LYS A 120 7.09 -14.08 -5.64
C LYS A 120 8.09 -13.61 -6.69
N THR A 121 7.79 -13.78 -7.98
CA THR A 121 8.62 -13.25 -9.07
C THR A 121 8.45 -11.74 -9.28
N VAL A 122 7.25 -11.20 -9.02
CA VAL A 122 6.93 -9.78 -9.25
C VAL A 122 7.26 -8.91 -8.04
N ILE A 123 6.99 -9.40 -6.82
CA ILE A 123 7.12 -8.60 -5.59
C ILE A 123 8.50 -7.95 -5.40
N PRO A 124 9.65 -8.61 -5.66
CA PRO A 124 10.95 -7.97 -5.53
C PRO A 124 11.11 -6.73 -6.42
N HIS A 125 10.46 -6.69 -7.60
CA HIS A 125 10.50 -5.53 -8.48
C HIS A 125 9.70 -4.35 -7.94
N ILE A 126 8.50 -4.61 -7.40
CA ILE A 126 7.65 -3.57 -6.79
C ILE A 126 8.37 -2.99 -5.56
N ALA A 127 8.90 -3.85 -4.71
CA ALA A 127 9.66 -3.44 -3.54
C ALA A 127 10.89 -2.60 -3.89
N HIS A 128 11.63 -3.01 -4.93
CA HIS A 128 12.78 -2.28 -5.39
C HIS A 128 12.39 -0.90 -5.96
N ALA A 129 11.26 -0.81 -6.66
CA ALA A 129 10.73 0.46 -7.13
C ALA A 129 10.34 1.39 -5.97
N ALA A 130 9.74 0.85 -4.89
CA ALA A 130 9.45 1.61 -3.68
C ALA A 130 10.71 2.18 -3.01
N LEU A 131 11.88 1.54 -3.14
CA LEU A 131 13.16 2.08 -2.62
C LEU A 131 13.55 3.42 -3.25
N GLU A 132 13.05 3.77 -4.43
CA GLU A 132 13.27 5.08 -5.04
C GLU A 132 12.77 6.23 -4.15
N GLY A 133 11.76 5.98 -3.32
CA GLY A 133 11.20 6.94 -2.38
C GLY A 133 11.99 7.11 -1.09
N ILE A 134 13.02 6.28 -0.83
CA ILE A 134 13.78 6.36 0.42
C ILE A 134 14.62 7.63 0.45
N LEU A 135 14.40 8.43 1.50
CA LEU A 135 15.06 9.69 1.71
C LEU A 135 16.34 9.53 2.54
N PRO A 136 17.28 10.50 2.50
CA PRO A 136 18.56 10.40 3.22
C PRO A 136 18.44 10.26 4.74
N ASP A 137 17.32 10.70 5.32
CA ASP A 137 17.00 10.59 6.76
C ASP A 137 16.43 9.22 7.15
N GLY A 138 16.29 8.30 6.19
CA GLY A 138 15.73 6.97 6.39
C GLY A 138 14.21 6.89 6.30
N SER A 139 13.50 8.00 6.06
CA SER A 139 12.05 7.99 5.81
C SER A 139 11.71 7.65 4.35
N LEU A 140 10.42 7.43 4.08
CA LEU A 140 9.88 7.21 2.74
C LEU A 140 9.07 8.45 2.30
N ALA A 141 9.39 8.98 1.12
CA ALA A 141 8.62 10.04 0.47
C ALA A 141 7.18 9.58 0.16
N TYR A 142 6.26 10.52 -0.01
CA TYR A 142 4.85 10.21 -0.27
C TYR A 142 4.66 9.69 -1.70
N GLU A 143 4.97 10.52 -2.69
CA GLU A 143 4.73 10.20 -4.10
C GLU A 143 5.60 11.00 -5.06
N ARG A 144 5.60 10.57 -6.32
CA ARG A 144 6.23 11.28 -7.44
C ARG A 144 5.28 11.32 -8.62
N ASN A 145 5.13 12.50 -9.22
CA ASN A 145 4.44 12.67 -10.48
C ASN A 145 5.40 13.31 -11.50
N ASN A 146 5.89 12.51 -12.45
CA ASN A 146 6.96 12.92 -13.38
C ASN A 146 8.21 13.45 -12.64
N ALA A 147 8.57 14.72 -12.86
CA ALA A 147 9.68 15.38 -12.21
C ALA A 147 9.30 16.02 -10.86
N HIS A 148 8.01 16.09 -10.54
CA HIS A 148 7.52 16.65 -9.30
C HIS A 148 7.51 15.59 -8.19
N TRP A 149 8.05 15.94 -7.03
CA TRP A 149 8.15 15.08 -5.88
C TRP A 149 7.35 15.67 -4.74
N ASP A 150 6.53 14.83 -4.10
CA ASP A 150 6.03 15.08 -2.77
C ASP A 150 6.90 14.29 -1.78
N ARG A 151 7.72 15.01 -1.02
CA ARG A 151 8.60 14.45 0.00
C ARG A 151 8.06 14.61 1.41
N GLU A 152 6.76 14.81 1.58
CA GLU A 152 6.15 14.70 2.89
C GLU A 152 6.25 13.27 3.42
N ARG A 153 6.37 13.13 4.75
CA ARG A 153 6.48 11.82 5.41
C ARG A 153 5.15 11.49 6.04
N HIS A 154 4.24 10.97 5.23
CA HIS A 154 2.91 10.56 5.68
C HIS A 154 2.97 9.35 6.60
N TRP A 155 2.20 9.38 7.69
CA TRP A 155 2.24 8.39 8.76
C TRP A 155 1.99 6.96 8.26
N TRP A 156 0.96 6.75 7.44
CA TRP A 156 0.58 5.44 6.92
C TRP A 156 1.66 4.89 5.97
N VAL A 157 2.24 5.74 5.11
CA VAL A 157 3.33 5.36 4.21
C VAL A 157 4.52 4.81 5.00
N GLN A 158 4.86 5.43 6.12
CA GLN A 158 5.95 4.94 6.95
C GLN A 158 5.61 3.60 7.62
N ALA A 159 4.38 3.45 8.10
CA ALA A 159 3.91 2.21 8.73
C ALA A 159 3.95 1.02 7.76
N GLU A 160 3.44 1.21 6.54
CA GLU A 160 3.46 0.18 5.49
C GLU A 160 4.87 -0.15 5.04
N ALA A 161 5.76 0.83 4.99
CA ALA A 161 7.14 0.60 4.61
C ALA A 161 7.89 -0.23 5.66
N VAL A 162 7.66 -0.02 6.96
CA VAL A 162 8.20 -0.88 8.02
C VAL A 162 7.75 -2.32 7.81
N LEU A 163 6.45 -2.56 7.58
CA LEU A 163 5.93 -3.91 7.35
C LEU A 163 6.49 -4.54 6.08
N GLY A 164 6.32 -3.88 4.94
CA GLY A 164 6.68 -4.46 3.65
C GLY A 164 8.16 -4.76 3.55
N PHE A 165 9.03 -3.84 3.97
CA PHE A 165 10.47 -4.11 3.97
C PHE A 165 10.87 -5.17 5.01
N SER A 166 10.21 -5.27 6.17
CA SER A 166 10.47 -6.37 7.12
C SER A 166 10.10 -7.72 6.53
N TYR A 167 8.92 -7.83 5.91
CA TYR A 167 8.45 -9.06 5.24
C TYR A 167 9.40 -9.50 4.13
N LEU A 168 9.85 -8.56 3.30
CA LEU A 168 10.77 -8.83 2.20
C LEU A 168 12.16 -9.18 2.68
N GLY A 169 12.67 -8.46 3.68
CA GLY A 169 13.95 -8.77 4.31
C GLY A 169 13.97 -10.19 4.90
N LYS A 170 12.84 -10.66 5.43
CA LYS A 170 12.67 -12.04 5.90
C LYS A 170 12.52 -13.04 4.75
N LEU A 171 11.66 -12.76 3.77
CA LEU A 171 11.36 -13.67 2.65
C LEU A 171 12.58 -13.89 1.75
N LEU A 172 13.31 -12.82 1.44
CA LEU A 172 14.45 -12.83 0.53
C LEU A 172 15.78 -13.03 1.24
N ASN A 173 15.79 -13.05 2.59
CA ASN A 173 17.00 -13.04 3.41
C ASN A 173 17.97 -11.89 3.00
N ASP A 174 17.40 -10.71 2.75
CA ASP A 174 18.11 -9.54 2.24
C ASP A 174 18.25 -8.48 3.33
N LYS A 175 19.50 -8.17 3.68
CA LYS A 175 19.84 -7.20 4.72
C LYS A 175 19.47 -5.77 4.32
N LEU A 176 19.46 -5.43 3.04
CA LEU A 176 19.12 -4.09 2.59
C LEU A 176 17.70 -3.71 3.06
N TYR A 177 16.72 -4.58 2.85
CA TYR A 177 15.34 -4.32 3.27
C TYR A 177 15.20 -4.27 4.79
N GLN A 178 15.93 -5.11 5.52
CA GLN A 178 15.95 -5.06 6.99
C GLN A 178 16.49 -3.71 7.48
N GLU A 179 17.61 -3.24 6.92
CA GLU A 179 18.20 -1.93 7.23
C GLU A 179 17.24 -0.77 6.88
N LYS A 180 16.49 -0.87 5.77
CA LYS A 180 15.48 0.14 5.43
C LYS A 180 14.32 0.16 6.42
N ALA A 181 13.77 -1.00 6.79
CA ALA A 181 12.71 -1.07 7.80
C ALA A 181 13.16 -0.47 9.15
N GLU A 182 14.38 -0.78 9.59
CA GLU A 182 14.97 -0.22 10.81
C GLU A 182 15.15 1.30 10.74
N GLY A 183 15.62 1.81 9.61
CA GLY A 183 15.76 3.26 9.37
C GLY A 183 14.43 4.00 9.42
N ILE A 184 13.39 3.45 8.79
CA ILE A 184 12.04 4.04 8.79
C ILE A 184 11.45 4.00 10.20
N TRP A 185 11.63 2.89 10.94
CA TRP A 185 11.20 2.82 12.33
C TRP A 185 11.91 3.84 13.23
N ALA A 186 13.22 4.03 13.04
CA ALA A 186 13.97 5.07 13.74
C ALA A 186 13.42 6.47 13.43
N TYR A 187 13.05 6.73 12.17
CA TYR A 187 12.41 7.98 11.77
C TYR A 187 11.04 8.16 12.44
N ILE A 188 10.16 7.16 12.38
CA ILE A 188 8.83 7.19 13.01
C ILE A 188 8.95 7.58 14.48
N ARG A 189 9.80 6.88 15.24
CA ARG A 189 9.98 7.14 16.68
C ARG A 189 10.46 8.56 16.99
N SER A 190 11.30 9.11 16.13
CA SER A 190 11.94 10.41 16.35
C SER A 190 11.09 11.57 15.84
N ASN A 191 10.24 11.34 14.83
CA ASN A 191 9.61 12.39 14.04
C ASN A 191 8.11 12.23 13.80
N LEU A 192 7.48 11.09 14.05
CA LEU A 192 6.05 10.94 13.81
C LEU A 192 5.25 10.69 15.08
N ILE A 193 5.83 10.01 16.08
CA ILE A 193 5.15 9.81 17.36
C ILE A 193 5.03 11.14 18.11
N ASP A 194 3.81 11.51 18.47
CA ASP A 194 3.53 12.62 19.36
C ASP A 194 3.48 12.09 20.80
N SER A 195 4.58 12.25 21.53
CA SER A 195 4.69 11.82 22.92
C SER A 195 4.01 12.75 23.92
N GLU A 196 3.60 13.95 23.51
CA GLU A 196 2.95 14.93 24.38
C GLU A 196 1.44 14.74 24.38
N GLU A 197 0.84 14.63 23.19
CA GLU A 197 -0.61 14.52 23.03
C GLU A 197 -1.06 13.12 22.57
N GLY A 198 -0.13 12.16 22.49
CA GLY A 198 -0.39 10.77 22.10
C GLY A 198 -0.56 10.57 20.60
N GLU A 199 -0.53 9.31 20.12
CA GLU A 199 -0.71 8.97 18.69
C GLU A 199 0.42 9.55 17.78
N TRP A 200 0.26 9.57 16.46
CA TRP A 200 1.23 9.97 15.45
C TRP A 200 0.73 11.20 14.67
N TYR A 201 1.61 12.14 14.36
CA TYR A 201 1.27 13.25 13.44
C TYR A 201 0.85 12.72 12.06
N TRP A 202 -0.01 13.46 11.35
CA TRP A 202 -0.43 13.10 9.99
C TRP A 202 0.76 12.96 9.02
N SER A 203 1.63 13.97 8.99
CA SER A 203 2.88 13.94 8.25
C SER A 203 3.93 14.87 8.87
N ARG A 204 5.17 14.71 8.42
CA ARG A 204 6.14 15.81 8.41
C ARG A 204 6.17 16.42 7.02
N LEU A 205 6.17 17.75 6.95
CA LEU A 205 6.36 18.50 5.72
C LEU A 205 7.76 18.21 5.12
N GLU A 206 8.00 18.60 3.86
CA GLU A 206 9.30 18.36 3.21
C GLU A 206 10.49 18.95 4.01
N ASN A 207 10.27 20.11 4.65
CA ASN A 207 11.26 20.78 5.51
C ASN A 207 11.46 20.13 6.89
N GLY A 208 10.72 19.07 7.21
CA GLY A 208 10.78 18.32 8.48
C GLY A 208 9.87 18.84 9.59
N GLU A 209 9.18 19.97 9.38
CA GLU A 209 8.21 20.50 10.35
C GLU A 209 6.97 19.61 10.45
N VAL A 210 6.32 19.63 11.62
CA VAL A 210 5.06 18.91 11.83
C VAL A 210 3.98 19.51 10.92
N ASN A 211 3.29 18.67 10.16
CA ASN A 211 2.07 19.11 9.49
C ASN A 211 0.96 19.29 10.54
N ARG A 212 0.60 20.55 10.79
CA ARG A 212 -0.46 20.96 11.73
C ARG A 212 -1.76 21.37 11.03
N ALA A 213 -1.82 21.28 9.70
CA ALA A 213 -3.01 21.61 8.93
C ALA A 213 -4.02 20.45 8.92
N GLU A 214 -3.53 19.22 9.05
CA GLU A 214 -4.33 18.00 8.99
C GLU A 214 -4.77 17.53 10.38
N ASP A 215 -5.81 16.70 10.42
CA ASP A 215 -6.34 16.14 11.65
C ASP A 215 -5.44 15.06 12.25
N LYS A 216 -5.51 14.90 13.56
CA LYS A 216 -4.82 13.83 14.28
C LYS A 216 -5.62 12.52 14.24
N ALA A 217 -6.94 12.63 14.15
CA ALA A 217 -7.87 11.55 13.90
C ALA A 217 -9.13 12.11 13.23
N GLY A 218 -9.65 11.38 12.26
CA GLY A 218 -10.73 11.86 11.41
C GLY A 218 -11.06 10.87 10.30
N PHE A 219 -11.72 11.35 9.26
CA PHE A 219 -12.30 10.49 8.22
C PHE A 219 -11.23 9.66 7.48
N TRP A 220 -10.03 10.24 7.32
CA TRP A 220 -8.90 9.65 6.59
C TRP A 220 -7.73 9.24 7.50
N LYS A 221 -7.88 9.38 8.82
CA LYS A 221 -6.85 8.98 9.79
C LYS A 221 -7.47 8.31 11.00
N CYS A 222 -7.21 7.02 11.12
CA CYS A 222 -7.74 6.16 12.16
C CYS A 222 -6.62 5.19 12.64
N PRO A 223 -6.82 4.36 13.68
CA PRO A 223 -5.75 3.54 14.27
C PRO A 223 -5.37 2.32 13.42
N TYR A 224 -5.73 2.30 12.14
CA TYR A 224 -5.62 1.15 11.27
C TYR A 224 -4.18 0.83 10.90
N HIS A 225 -3.49 1.68 10.12
CA HIS A 225 -2.16 1.36 9.59
C HIS A 225 -1.09 1.21 10.68
N ASN A 226 -1.05 2.13 11.65
CA ASN A 226 -0.07 2.09 12.74
C ASN A 226 -0.37 0.96 13.73
N GLY A 227 -1.65 0.71 14.03
CA GLY A 227 -2.08 -0.44 14.82
C GLY A 227 -1.72 -1.77 14.16
N ARG A 228 -2.08 -1.93 12.88
CA ARG A 228 -1.75 -3.10 12.05
C ARG A 228 -0.24 -3.33 12.01
N MET A 229 0.55 -2.28 11.74
CA MET A 229 2.01 -2.36 11.77
C MET A 229 2.52 -2.96 13.09
N CYS A 230 2.09 -2.42 14.24
CA CYS A 230 2.52 -2.94 15.53
C CYS A 230 2.13 -4.42 15.74
N LEU A 231 0.88 -4.78 15.45
CA LEU A 231 0.37 -6.14 15.64
C LEU A 231 1.06 -7.16 14.72
N GLU A 232 1.22 -6.82 13.44
CA GLU A 232 1.93 -7.64 12.46
C GLU A 232 3.40 -7.86 12.87
N MET A 233 4.07 -6.83 13.37
CA MET A 233 5.45 -6.96 13.85
C MET A 233 5.55 -7.88 15.09
N ILE A 234 4.58 -7.83 16.00
CA ILE A 234 4.52 -8.73 17.16
C ILE A 234 4.29 -10.17 16.71
N GLU A 235 3.29 -10.40 15.84
CA GLU A 235 2.87 -11.74 15.42
C GLU A 235 3.90 -12.42 14.51
N ASN A 236 4.44 -11.70 13.53
CA ASN A 236 5.23 -12.31 12.45
C ASN A 236 6.75 -12.17 12.63
N PHE A 237 7.20 -11.31 13.55
CA PHE A 237 8.62 -11.07 13.81
C PHE A 237 9.02 -11.31 15.28
N GLY A 238 8.07 -11.67 16.14
CA GLY A 238 8.35 -12.05 17.53
C GLY A 238 8.93 -10.92 18.37
N ILE A 239 8.66 -9.66 17.99
CA ILE A 239 9.04 -8.48 18.76
C ILE A 239 8.14 -8.47 20.01
N LYS A 240 8.77 -8.61 21.18
CA LYS A 240 8.12 -8.58 22.50
C LYS A 240 8.39 -7.26 23.20
#